data_AF-A0A522BFX8-F1
#
_entry.id   AF-A0A522BFX8-F1
#
_cell.length_a   1.000
_cell.length_b   1.000
_cell.length_c   1.000
_cell.angle_alpha   90.00
_cell.angle_beta   90.00
_cell.angle_gamma   90.00
#
_symmetry.space_group_name_H-M   'P 1'
#
loop_
_entity.id
_entity.type
_entity.pdbx_description
1 polymer ?
#
loop_
_entity_poly.entity_id
_entity_poly.type
_entity_poly.pdbx_seq_one_letter_code
_entity_poly.pdbx_strand_id
1 'polypeptide(L)'
;MALRQRLSFYWLFMVFAVLLTLLALWSLFFSKDKELAGIASSLGTIAAVSLAIGVFVYERGYSKSKFYLEECVSAVEKVDKMLSDSPYDRAIWNGAARILKRVNDLSSNITNNDHRKIYEIELDNWRHTLSRFLDLPSVAYYGYDPLQGEISLDEAARLATRQRVQGVPELRTISESAIRRLYEFTEFPETYEDPLDGVERFSEREIRFSNAGLRRHFEHRRKIDSVNGALYSEGNLLDAPDD
;
A
#
# COMPACT_ATOMS: atom_id res chain seq x y z
N MET A 1 -5.11 -1.77 -20.25
CA MET A 1 -5.65 -1.27 -21.53
C MET A 1 -7.03 -0.59 -21.40
N ALA A 2 -7.97 -1.14 -20.62
CA ALA A 2 -9.33 -0.57 -20.47
C ALA A 2 -9.40 0.83 -19.81
N LEU A 3 -8.45 1.19 -18.94
CA LEU A 3 -8.45 2.50 -18.26
C LEU A 3 -8.17 3.68 -19.20
N ARG A 4 -7.25 3.49 -20.17
CA ARG A 4 -6.88 4.52 -21.16
C ARG A 4 -8.04 4.85 -22.10
N GLN A 5 -8.81 3.84 -22.51
CA GLN A 5 -10.01 4.03 -23.33
C GLN A 5 -11.09 4.82 -22.59
N ARG A 6 -11.29 4.56 -21.28
CA ARG A 6 -12.28 5.31 -20.48
C ARG A 6 -11.87 6.77 -20.31
N LEU A 7 -10.60 7.05 -20.02
CA LEU A 7 -10.10 8.44 -19.90
C LEU A 7 -10.30 9.23 -21.21
N SER A 8 -10.04 8.61 -22.36
CA SER A 8 -10.23 9.24 -23.67
C SER A 8 -11.69 9.61 -23.94
N PHE A 9 -12.64 8.79 -23.49
CA PHE A 9 -14.06 9.03 -23.71
C PHE A 9 -14.58 10.20 -22.87
N TYR A 10 -14.19 10.30 -21.59
CA TYR A 10 -14.57 11.43 -20.74
C TYR A 10 -13.99 12.76 -21.25
N TRP A 11 -12.75 12.75 -21.72
CA TRP A 11 -12.13 13.93 -22.31
C TRP A 11 -12.86 14.40 -23.57
N LEU A 12 -13.18 13.47 -24.48
CA LEU A 12 -13.99 13.77 -25.67
C LEU A 12 -15.36 14.34 -25.31
N PHE A 13 -16.03 13.75 -24.31
CA PHE A 13 -17.34 14.23 -23.86
C PHE A 13 -17.28 15.63 -23.23
N MET A 14 -16.26 15.92 -22.41
CA MET A 14 -16.04 17.27 -21.86
C MET A 14 -15.76 18.29 -22.95
N VAL A 15 -14.87 17.98 -23.90
CA VAL A 15 -14.56 18.88 -25.02
C VAL A 15 -15.81 19.14 -25.87
N PHE A 16 -16.63 18.11 -26.10
CA PHE A 16 -17.89 18.25 -26.81
C PHE A 16 -18.88 19.15 -26.06
N ALA A 17 -19.04 18.97 -24.74
CA ALA A 17 -19.90 19.81 -23.92
C ALA A 17 -19.44 21.28 -23.92
N VAL A 18 -18.12 21.52 -23.84
CA VAL A 18 -17.54 22.88 -23.92
C VAL A 18 -17.73 23.50 -25.31
N LEU A 19 -17.60 22.72 -26.38
CA LEU A 19 -17.89 23.19 -27.74
C LEU A 19 -19.36 23.58 -27.89
N LEU A 20 -20.28 22.80 -27.33
CA LEU A 20 -21.71 23.12 -27.34
C LEU A 20 -22.04 24.39 -26.54
N THR A 21 -21.40 24.62 -25.38
CA THR A 21 -21.60 25.87 -24.64
C THR A 21 -21.06 27.07 -25.41
N LEU A 22 -19.88 26.95 -26.02
CA LEU A 22 -19.29 28.03 -26.83
C LEU A 22 -20.16 28.35 -28.05
N LEU A 23 -20.70 27.33 -28.73
CA LEU A 23 -21.64 27.50 -29.84
C LEU A 23 -22.94 28.20 -29.40
N ALA A 24 -23.49 27.82 -28.25
CA ALA A 24 -24.67 28.46 -27.68
C ALA A 24 -24.42 29.94 -27.29
N LEU A 25 -23.27 30.23 -26.69
CA LEU A 25 -22.88 31.60 -26.34
C LEU A 25 -22.64 32.45 -27.58
N TRP A 26 -22.00 31.88 -28.61
CA TRP A 26 -21.76 32.56 -29.88
C TRP A 26 -23.07 32.90 -30.59
N SER A 27 -24.03 31.96 -30.64
CA SER A 27 -25.33 32.24 -31.24
C SER A 27 -26.11 33.29 -30.46
N LEU A 28 -26.08 33.29 -29.12
CA LEU A 28 -26.72 34.35 -28.33
C LEU A 28 -26.15 35.75 -28.59
N PHE A 29 -24.84 35.87 -28.85
CA PHE A 29 -24.18 37.16 -29.06
C PHE A 29 -24.38 37.72 -30.48
N PHE A 30 -24.42 36.86 -31.50
CA PHE A 30 -24.44 37.30 -32.91
C PHE A 30 -25.81 37.20 -33.58
N SER A 31 -26.76 36.44 -33.02
CA SER A 31 -28.08 36.27 -33.62
C SER A 31 -29.02 37.40 -33.20
N LYS A 32 -29.57 38.14 -34.17
CA LYS A 32 -30.72 39.03 -33.93
C LYS A 32 -32.07 38.30 -34.03
N ASP A 33 -32.06 37.05 -34.49
CA ASP A 33 -33.26 36.25 -34.72
C ASP A 33 -33.72 35.49 -33.47
N LYS A 34 -35.02 35.62 -33.15
CA LYS A 34 -35.63 34.98 -31.97
C LYS A 34 -35.65 33.45 -32.05
N GLU A 35 -35.67 32.87 -33.25
CA GLU A 35 -35.61 31.41 -33.44
C GLU A 35 -34.24 30.83 -33.06
N LEU A 36 -33.15 31.54 -33.38
CA LEU A 36 -31.79 31.15 -33.01
C LEU A 36 -31.57 31.20 -31.50
N ALA A 37 -32.23 32.13 -30.80
CA ALA A 37 -32.20 32.19 -29.33
C ALA A 37 -32.82 30.95 -28.66
N GLY A 38 -33.88 30.39 -29.25
CA GLY A 38 -34.50 29.14 -28.76
C GLY A 38 -33.56 27.93 -28.87
N ILE A 39 -32.86 27.81 -29.99
CA ILE A 39 -31.85 26.75 -30.22
C ILE A 39 -30.65 26.94 -29.28
N ALA A 40 -30.20 28.18 -29.07
CA ALA A 40 -29.09 28.46 -28.16
C ALA A 40 -29.41 28.04 -26.71
N SER A 41 -30.62 28.33 -26.24
CA SER A 41 -31.10 27.96 -24.91
C SER A 41 -31.14 26.44 -24.69
N SER A 42 -31.61 25.69 -25.69
CA SER A 42 -31.65 24.22 -25.59
C SER A 42 -30.25 23.60 -25.58
N LEU A 43 -29.33 24.09 -26.41
CA LEU A 43 -27.92 23.67 -26.41
C LEU A 43 -27.22 24.00 -25.08
N GLY A 44 -27.44 25.19 -24.54
CA GLY A 44 -26.93 25.59 -23.23
C GLY A 44 -27.41 24.66 -22.11
N THR A 45 -28.70 24.29 -22.14
CA THR A 45 -29.29 23.35 -21.18
C THR A 45 -28.67 21.96 -21.28
N ILE A 46 -28.53 21.42 -22.49
CA ILE A 46 -27.91 20.10 -22.72
C ILE A 46 -26.48 20.08 -22.20
N ALA A 47 -25.71 21.15 -22.45
CA ALA A 47 -24.35 21.24 -22.00
C ALA A 47 -24.25 21.35 -20.46
N ALA A 48 -25.11 22.14 -19.82
CA ALA A 48 -25.18 22.24 -18.36
C ALA A 48 -25.52 20.89 -17.72
N VAL A 49 -26.52 20.16 -18.25
CA VAL A 49 -26.88 18.82 -17.78
C VAL A 49 -25.73 17.83 -17.98
N SER A 50 -25.05 17.89 -19.12
CA SER A 50 -23.90 17.03 -19.41
C SER A 50 -22.74 17.27 -18.45
N LEU A 51 -22.42 18.53 -18.14
CA LEU A 51 -21.42 18.90 -17.15
C LEU A 51 -21.81 18.42 -15.75
N ALA A 52 -23.06 18.62 -15.34
CA ALA A 52 -23.56 18.16 -14.05
C ALA A 52 -23.45 16.63 -13.90
N ILE A 53 -23.81 15.87 -14.94
CA ILE A 53 -23.64 14.40 -14.97
C ILE A 53 -22.15 14.04 -14.88
N GLY A 54 -21.29 14.73 -15.62
CA GLY A 54 -19.84 14.51 -15.60
C GLY A 54 -19.24 14.69 -14.20
N VAL A 55 -19.58 15.81 -13.54
CA VAL A 55 -19.16 16.10 -12.16
C VAL A 55 -19.68 15.04 -11.20
N PHE A 56 -20.97 14.68 -11.28
CA PHE A 56 -21.55 13.66 -10.42
C PHE A 56 -20.87 12.30 -10.57
N VAL A 57 -20.55 11.87 -11.79
CA VAL A 57 -19.84 10.61 -12.05
C VAL A 57 -18.42 10.66 -11.50
N TYR A 58 -17.72 11.78 -11.69
CA TYR A 58 -16.37 11.99 -11.16
C TYR A 58 -16.36 11.95 -9.62
N GLU A 59 -17.22 12.74 -8.96
CA GLU A 59 -17.33 12.80 -7.51
C GLU A 59 -17.70 11.44 -6.92
N ARG A 60 -18.60 10.70 -7.57
CA ARG A 60 -18.96 9.34 -7.16
C ARG A 60 -17.79 8.37 -7.28
N GLY A 61 -17.02 8.46 -8.36
CA GLY A 61 -15.81 7.67 -8.55
C GLY A 61 -14.74 7.99 -7.50
N TYR A 62 -14.52 9.28 -7.24
CA TYR A 62 -13.60 9.76 -6.22
C TYR A 62 -14.01 9.29 -4.83
N SER A 63 -15.26 9.49 -4.44
CA SER A 63 -15.82 9.08 -3.14
C SER A 63 -15.75 7.56 -2.94
N LYS A 64 -16.07 6.79 -3.99
CA LYS A 64 -15.97 5.32 -3.95
C LYS A 64 -14.52 4.88 -3.77
N SER A 65 -13.58 5.48 -4.48
CA SER A 65 -12.16 5.19 -4.31
C SER A 65 -11.64 5.56 -2.92
N LYS A 66 -12.12 6.68 -2.36
CA LYS A 66 -11.79 7.13 -1.01
C LYS A 66 -12.28 6.14 0.06
N PHE A 67 -13.52 5.69 -0.08
CA PHE A 67 -14.10 4.67 0.81
C PHE A 67 -13.24 3.40 0.85
N TYR A 68 -12.82 2.87 -0.30
CA TYR A 68 -11.96 1.67 -0.31
C TYR A 68 -10.59 1.90 0.33
N LEU A 69 -9.99 3.09 0.15
CA LEU A 69 -8.76 3.46 0.83
C LEU A 69 -8.95 3.41 2.36
N GLU A 70 -9.97 4.09 2.87
CA GLU A 70 -10.27 4.15 4.31
C GLU A 70 -10.53 2.75 4.90
N GLU A 71 -11.31 1.92 4.21
CA GLU A 71 -11.58 0.55 4.63
C GLU A 71 -10.32 -0.33 4.61
N CYS A 72 -9.43 -0.17 3.63
CA CYS A 72 -8.17 -0.90 3.59
C CYS A 72 -7.27 -0.51 4.77
N VAL A 73 -7.11 0.79 5.03
CA VAL A 73 -6.28 1.30 6.14
C VAL A 73 -6.84 0.80 7.47
N SER A 74 -8.14 0.99 7.72
CA SER A 74 -8.78 0.54 8.97
C SER A 74 -8.70 -0.97 9.18
N ALA A 75 -8.80 -1.76 8.10
CA ALA A 75 -8.67 -3.21 8.18
C ALA A 75 -7.25 -3.65 8.56
N VAL A 76 -6.20 -2.97 8.08
CA VAL A 76 -4.81 -3.28 8.44
C VAL A 76 -4.49 -2.83 9.86
N GLU A 77 -4.95 -1.66 10.29
CA GLU A 77 -4.84 -1.21 11.69
C GLU A 77 -5.49 -2.21 12.66
N LYS A 78 -6.64 -2.77 12.27
CA LYS A 78 -7.30 -3.81 13.04
C LYS A 78 -6.45 -5.09 13.12
N VAL A 79 -5.76 -5.47 12.05
CA VAL A 79 -4.84 -6.62 12.05
C VAL A 79 -3.68 -6.36 13.01
N ASP A 80 -3.05 -5.19 12.93
CA ASP A 80 -1.96 -4.80 13.83
C ASP A 80 -2.39 -4.88 15.30
N LYS A 81 -3.57 -4.33 15.61
CA LYS A 81 -4.14 -4.40 16.96
C LYS A 81 -4.42 -5.85 17.40
N MET A 82 -5.06 -6.64 16.53
CA MET A 82 -5.37 -8.04 16.82
C MET A 82 -4.11 -8.85 17.15
N LEU A 83 -3.05 -8.71 16.34
CA LEU A 83 -1.79 -9.41 16.55
C LEU A 83 -1.02 -8.86 17.77
N SER A 84 -1.12 -7.57 18.06
CA SER A 84 -0.50 -6.97 19.25
C SER A 84 -1.18 -7.44 20.55
N ASP A 85 -2.51 -7.53 20.56
CA ASP A 85 -3.29 -7.93 21.73
C ASP A 85 -3.10 -9.43 22.04
N SER A 86 -2.82 -10.26 21.04
CA SER A 86 -2.72 -11.72 21.19
C SER A 86 -1.78 -12.35 20.15
N PRO A 87 -0.46 -12.11 20.25
CA PRO A 87 0.53 -12.50 19.23
C PRO A 87 0.73 -14.01 19.13
N TYR A 88 0.25 -14.79 20.09
CA TYR A 88 0.44 -16.25 20.16
C TYR A 88 -0.86 -17.02 19.89
N ASP A 89 -1.98 -16.34 19.62
CA ASP A 89 -3.26 -17.00 19.40
C ASP A 89 -3.46 -17.37 17.92
N ARG A 90 -3.57 -18.68 17.65
CA ARG A 90 -3.80 -19.22 16.30
C ARG A 90 -5.06 -18.68 15.62
N ALA A 91 -6.16 -18.55 16.35
CA ALA A 91 -7.42 -18.08 15.77
C ALA A 91 -7.30 -16.60 15.35
N ILE A 92 -6.62 -15.80 16.16
CA ILE A 92 -6.29 -14.40 15.86
C ILE A 92 -5.42 -14.31 14.60
N TRP A 93 -4.34 -15.08 14.49
CA TRP A 93 -3.50 -15.12 13.29
C TRP A 93 -4.26 -15.54 12.02
N ASN A 94 -5.10 -16.58 12.12
CA ASN A 94 -5.94 -16.99 10.99
C ASN A 94 -6.97 -15.92 10.61
N GLY A 95 -7.51 -15.20 11.60
CA GLY A 95 -8.39 -14.06 11.38
C GLY A 95 -7.67 -12.92 10.67
N ALA A 96 -6.50 -12.53 11.16
CA ALA A 96 -5.64 -11.51 10.58
C ALA A 96 -5.29 -11.82 9.13
N ALA A 97 -4.83 -13.04 8.84
CA ALA A 97 -4.51 -13.48 7.48
C ALA A 97 -5.70 -13.36 6.52
N ARG A 98 -6.91 -13.72 6.96
CA ARG A 98 -8.12 -13.55 6.14
C ARG A 98 -8.45 -12.09 5.87
N ILE A 99 -8.22 -11.20 6.85
CA ILE A 99 -8.41 -9.76 6.68
C ILE A 99 -7.39 -9.23 5.65
N LEU A 100 -6.10 -9.54 5.80
CA LEU A 100 -5.05 -9.12 4.85
C LEU A 100 -5.34 -9.61 3.43
N LYS A 101 -5.80 -10.84 3.27
CA LYS A 101 -6.25 -11.33 1.95
C LYS A 101 -7.36 -10.45 1.35
N ARG A 102 -8.35 -10.07 2.15
CA ARG A 102 -9.44 -9.19 1.71
C ARG A 102 -8.97 -7.77 1.43
N VAL A 103 -7.99 -7.26 2.17
CA VAL A 103 -7.36 -5.95 1.90
C VAL A 103 -6.73 -5.96 0.50
N ASN A 104 -6.01 -7.03 0.13
CA ASN A 104 -5.46 -7.15 -1.23
C ASN A 104 -6.56 -7.17 -2.30
N ASP A 105 -7.68 -7.86 -2.04
CA ASP A 105 -8.83 -7.85 -2.97
C ASP A 105 -9.47 -6.45 -3.06
N LEU A 106 -9.63 -5.75 -1.93
CA LEU A 106 -10.25 -4.43 -1.85
C LEU A 106 -9.40 -3.33 -2.47
N SER A 107 -8.08 -3.38 -2.30
CA SER A 107 -7.15 -2.36 -2.80
C SER A 107 -7.17 -2.23 -4.32
N SER A 108 -7.52 -3.30 -5.03
CA SER A 108 -7.77 -3.28 -6.48
C SER A 108 -8.89 -2.31 -6.91
N ASN A 109 -9.78 -1.92 -5.99
CA ASN A 109 -10.87 -0.97 -6.24
C ASN A 109 -10.50 0.50 -5.96
N ILE A 110 -9.26 0.78 -5.52
CA ILE A 110 -8.74 2.14 -5.38
C ILE A 110 -8.32 2.63 -6.76
N THR A 111 -9.23 3.33 -7.43
CA THR A 111 -9.08 3.73 -8.84
C THR A 111 -8.52 5.13 -9.02
N ASN A 112 -8.68 6.03 -8.04
CA ASN A 112 -8.09 7.36 -8.09
C ASN A 112 -6.58 7.28 -7.81
N ASN A 113 -5.80 8.03 -8.57
CA ASN A 113 -4.34 8.00 -8.51
C ASN A 113 -3.79 8.54 -7.17
N ASP A 114 -4.37 9.61 -6.64
CA ASP A 114 -3.92 10.22 -5.40
C ASP A 114 -4.22 9.31 -4.21
N HIS A 115 -5.42 8.69 -4.20
CA HIS A 115 -5.75 7.67 -3.20
C HIS A 115 -4.85 6.44 -3.28
N ARG A 116 -4.41 6.03 -4.47
CA ARG A 116 -3.46 4.92 -4.65
C ARG A 116 -2.10 5.26 -4.07
N LYS A 117 -1.58 6.45 -4.33
CA LYS A 117 -0.31 6.91 -3.74
C LYS A 117 -0.37 6.97 -2.22
N ILE A 118 -1.49 7.47 -1.67
CA ILE A 118 -1.70 7.47 -0.21
C ILE A 118 -1.72 6.02 0.31
N TYR A 119 -2.42 5.12 -0.37
CA TYR A 119 -2.44 3.70 0.00
C TYR A 119 -1.04 3.07 -0.02
N GLU A 120 -0.20 3.40 -1.01
CA GLU A 120 1.17 2.90 -1.11
C GLU A 120 2.04 3.38 0.06
N ILE A 121 1.94 4.65 0.45
CA ILE A 121 2.64 5.19 1.63
C ILE A 121 2.22 4.45 2.92
N GLU A 122 0.92 4.26 3.10
CA GLU A 122 0.39 3.52 4.27
C GLU A 122 0.84 2.06 4.24
N LEU A 123 0.86 1.44 3.06
CA LEU A 123 1.29 0.06 2.89
C LEU A 123 2.76 -0.12 3.27
N ASP A 124 3.65 0.80 2.89
CA ASP A 124 5.08 0.76 3.26
C ASP A 124 5.26 0.86 4.78
N ASN A 125 4.50 1.74 5.44
CA ASN A 125 4.48 1.81 6.91
C ASN A 125 3.98 0.49 7.54
N TRP A 126 2.93 -0.12 6.97
CA TRP A 126 2.37 -1.37 7.47
C TRP A 126 3.22 -2.60 7.20
N ARG A 127 3.99 -2.63 6.11
CA ARG A 127 4.99 -3.68 5.86
C ARG A 127 5.99 -3.75 7.01
N HIS A 128 6.57 -2.61 7.39
CA HIS A 128 7.51 -2.54 8.50
C HIS A 128 6.84 -2.83 9.85
N THR A 129 5.67 -2.27 10.07
CA THR A 129 4.91 -2.43 11.32
C THR A 129 4.57 -3.90 11.55
N LEU A 130 4.07 -4.60 10.53
CA LEU A 130 3.63 -5.99 10.64
C LEU A 130 4.77 -7.00 10.56
N SER A 131 5.93 -6.65 9.97
CA SER A 131 7.08 -7.56 9.91
C SER A 131 7.59 -7.98 11.29
N ARG A 132 7.41 -7.14 12.32
CA ARG A 132 7.78 -7.47 13.71
C ARG A 132 7.13 -8.75 14.25
N PHE A 133 5.98 -9.16 13.69
CA PHE A 133 5.31 -10.39 14.08
C PHE A 133 5.90 -11.64 13.40
N LEU A 134 6.75 -11.46 12.40
CA LEU A 134 7.55 -12.52 11.77
C LEU A 134 8.89 -12.73 12.48
N ASP A 135 9.30 -11.79 13.33
CA ASP A 135 10.51 -11.89 14.16
C ASP A 135 10.26 -12.51 15.54
N LEU A 136 9.12 -13.19 15.73
CA LEU A 136 8.79 -13.84 16.99
C LEU A 136 9.72 -15.04 17.25
N PRO A 137 10.05 -15.34 18.52
CA PRO A 137 10.80 -16.55 18.87
C PRO A 137 10.12 -17.79 18.30
N SER A 138 10.88 -18.77 17.81
CA SER A 138 10.32 -19.92 17.09
C SER A 138 9.26 -20.72 17.88
N VAL A 139 9.36 -20.74 19.22
CA VAL A 139 8.34 -21.37 20.10
C VAL A 139 6.98 -20.66 20.05
N ALA A 140 6.93 -19.38 19.71
CA ALA A 140 5.71 -18.59 19.61
C ALA A 140 4.76 -19.11 18.52
N TYR A 141 5.30 -19.65 17.43
CA TYR A 141 4.50 -20.25 16.35
C TYR A 141 3.73 -21.50 16.78
N TYR A 142 4.11 -22.11 17.91
CA TYR A 142 3.37 -23.21 18.55
C TYR A 142 2.26 -22.71 19.50
N GLY A 143 2.04 -21.40 19.57
CA GLY A 143 1.08 -20.77 20.47
C GLY A 143 1.53 -20.75 21.93
N TYR A 144 2.85 -20.84 22.16
CA TYR A 144 3.47 -20.70 23.47
C TYR A 144 3.93 -19.27 23.68
N ASP A 145 3.70 -18.71 24.87
CA ASP A 145 4.16 -17.37 25.23
C ASP A 145 5.57 -17.45 25.83
N PRO A 146 6.61 -16.91 25.15
CA PRO A 146 8.00 -16.95 25.63
C PRO A 146 8.19 -16.29 27.00
N LEU A 147 7.29 -15.40 27.43
CA LEU A 147 7.36 -14.76 28.74
C LEU A 147 7.04 -15.72 29.89
N GLN A 148 6.46 -16.90 29.60
CA GLN A 148 6.18 -17.93 30.60
C GLN A 148 7.40 -18.77 30.95
N GLY A 149 8.50 -18.65 30.19
CA GLY A 149 9.76 -19.35 30.43
C GLY A 149 10.41 -19.87 29.15
N GLU A 150 11.67 -20.24 29.25
CA GLU A 150 12.38 -20.88 28.15
C GLU A 150 12.05 -22.37 28.08
N ILE A 151 11.55 -22.80 26.92
CA ILE A 151 11.30 -24.21 26.61
C ILE A 151 11.93 -24.57 25.26
N SER A 152 12.21 -25.86 25.05
CA SER A 152 12.65 -26.33 23.74
C SER A 152 11.52 -26.30 22.72
N LEU A 153 11.88 -26.31 21.43
CA LEU A 153 10.91 -26.42 20.33
C LEU A 153 10.08 -27.69 20.40
N ASP A 154 10.70 -28.83 20.73
CA ASP A 154 9.99 -30.10 20.89
C ASP A 154 8.95 -30.03 22.01
N GLU A 155 9.28 -29.35 23.11
CA GLU A 155 8.36 -29.13 24.21
C GLU A 155 7.19 -28.22 23.80
N ALA A 156 7.48 -27.12 23.10
CA ALA A 156 6.45 -26.23 22.57
C ALA A 156 5.50 -26.98 21.62
N ALA A 157 6.04 -27.80 20.72
CA ALA A 157 5.27 -28.64 19.81
C ALA A 157 4.38 -29.65 20.55
N ARG A 158 4.90 -30.26 21.62
CA ARG A 158 4.13 -31.15 22.49
C ARG A 158 2.97 -30.43 23.16
N LEU A 159 3.20 -29.23 23.69
CA LEU A 159 2.19 -28.41 24.37
C LEU A 159 1.14 -27.80 23.41
N ALA A 160 1.49 -27.65 22.13
CA ALA A 160 0.61 -27.09 21.11
C ALA A 160 -0.60 -27.98 20.79
N THR A 161 -0.52 -29.27 21.12
CA THR A 161 -1.60 -30.24 20.89
C THR A 161 -2.33 -30.53 22.19
N ARG A 162 -3.53 -29.96 22.39
CA ARG A 162 -4.38 -30.32 23.54
C ARG A 162 -5.51 -31.25 23.11
N GLN A 163 -5.69 -32.35 23.84
CA GLN A 163 -6.88 -33.18 23.75
C GLN A 163 -8.05 -32.44 24.40
N ARG A 164 -9.12 -32.18 23.64
CA ARG A 164 -10.37 -31.61 24.18
C ARG A 164 -11.29 -32.69 24.72
N VAL A 165 -12.26 -32.26 25.54
CA VAL A 165 -13.33 -33.05 26.19
C VAL A 165 -14.29 -33.74 25.20
N GLN A 166 -14.10 -33.61 23.88
CA GLN A 166 -14.93 -34.23 22.84
C GLN A 166 -14.12 -34.96 21.75
N GLY A 167 -12.85 -35.29 22.01
CA GLY A 167 -12.04 -36.14 21.12
C GLY A 167 -11.46 -35.47 19.87
N VAL A 168 -11.81 -34.21 19.57
CA VAL A 168 -11.16 -33.43 18.50
C VAL A 168 -9.94 -32.70 19.07
N PRO A 169 -8.72 -32.95 18.57
CA PRO A 169 -7.53 -32.24 19.03
C PRO A 169 -7.59 -30.76 18.64
N GLU A 170 -7.32 -29.88 19.61
CA GLU A 170 -7.21 -28.44 19.37
C GLU A 170 -5.74 -28.10 19.10
N LEU A 171 -5.45 -27.76 17.85
CA LEU A 171 -4.13 -27.28 17.43
C LEU A 171 -3.99 -25.80 17.82
N ARG A 172 -2.97 -25.50 18.64
CA ARG A 172 -2.57 -24.13 18.98
C ARG A 172 -1.49 -23.56 18.06
N THR A 173 -0.85 -24.42 17.26
CA THR A 173 0.13 -23.99 16.27
C THR A 173 -0.50 -23.03 15.27
N ILE A 174 0.12 -21.86 15.12
CA ILE A 174 -0.25 -20.88 14.09
C ILE A 174 -0.15 -21.57 12.74
N SER A 175 -1.15 -21.35 11.88
CA SER A 175 -1.16 -22.03 10.58
C SER A 175 -0.08 -21.44 9.68
N GLU A 176 0.62 -22.30 8.95
CA GLU A 176 1.59 -21.88 7.93
C GLU A 176 0.94 -20.96 6.90
N SER A 177 -0.31 -21.21 6.52
CA SER A 177 -1.05 -20.33 5.60
C SER A 177 -1.26 -18.91 6.14
N ALA A 178 -1.39 -18.75 7.47
CA ALA A 178 -1.52 -17.44 8.09
C ALA A 178 -0.17 -16.73 8.13
N ILE A 179 0.90 -17.44 8.49
CA ILE A 179 2.28 -16.93 8.47
C ILE A 179 2.65 -16.47 7.06
N ARG A 180 2.44 -17.34 6.07
CA ARG A 180 2.70 -17.03 4.66
C ARG A 180 1.93 -15.81 4.18
N ARG A 181 0.66 -15.66 4.57
CA ARG A 181 -0.14 -14.50 4.18
C ARG A 181 0.38 -13.19 4.77
N LEU A 182 0.87 -13.23 6.01
CA LEU A 182 1.51 -12.09 6.64
C LEU A 182 2.83 -11.76 5.96
N TYR A 183 3.67 -12.77 5.72
CA TYR A 183 4.93 -12.67 4.99
C TYR A 183 4.75 -12.04 3.59
N GLU A 184 3.83 -12.59 2.79
CA GLU A 184 3.49 -12.03 1.47
C GLU A 184 3.00 -10.58 1.53
N PHE A 185 2.41 -10.16 2.64
CA PHE A 185 1.95 -8.78 2.81
C PHE A 185 3.08 -7.83 3.21
N THR A 186 4.07 -8.31 3.97
CA THR A 186 5.23 -7.51 4.42
C THR A 186 6.29 -7.36 3.34
N GLU A 187 6.33 -8.26 2.36
CA GLU A 187 7.25 -8.18 1.23
C GLU A 187 6.84 -7.09 0.22
N PHE A 188 7.85 -6.55 -0.47
CA PHE A 188 7.63 -5.70 -1.63
C PHE A 188 7.31 -6.57 -2.86
N PRO A 189 6.30 -6.22 -3.68
CA PRO A 189 6.04 -6.95 -4.90
C PRO A 189 7.23 -6.81 -5.86
N GLU A 190 7.46 -7.81 -6.70
CA GLU A 190 8.52 -7.78 -7.72
C GLU A 190 8.41 -6.57 -8.68
N THR A 191 7.21 -5.99 -8.80
CA THR A 191 6.94 -4.81 -9.62
C THR A 191 7.05 -3.49 -8.84
N TYR A 192 7.55 -3.50 -7.59
CA TYR A 192 7.71 -2.28 -6.81
C TYR A 192 8.88 -1.46 -7.37
N GLU A 193 8.59 -0.20 -7.70
CA GLU A 193 9.60 0.79 -8.05
C GLU A 193 9.93 1.56 -6.77
N ASP A 194 11.14 1.41 -6.25
CA ASP A 194 11.59 2.16 -5.07
C ASP A 194 11.60 3.66 -5.42
N PRO A 195 10.85 4.52 -4.70
CA PRO A 195 10.83 5.96 -4.97
C PRO A 195 12.18 6.64 -4.74
N LEU A 196 13.13 5.95 -4.09
CA LEU A 196 14.51 6.38 -3.91
C LEU A 196 15.46 5.88 -5.00
N ASP A 197 14.99 5.02 -5.92
CA ASP A 197 15.79 4.60 -7.07
C ASP A 197 16.07 5.81 -7.98
N GLY A 198 17.33 5.98 -8.37
CA GLY A 198 17.79 7.14 -9.12
C GLY A 198 17.94 8.45 -8.34
N VAL A 199 17.72 8.47 -7.02
CA VAL A 199 18.09 9.65 -6.20
C VAL A 199 19.61 9.80 -6.20
N GLU A 200 20.08 10.96 -6.68
CA GLU A 200 21.51 11.24 -6.78
C GLU A 200 22.20 11.13 -5.42
N ARG A 201 23.37 10.50 -5.42
CA ARG A 201 24.23 10.45 -4.23
C ARG A 201 24.74 11.86 -3.92
N PHE A 202 24.91 12.16 -2.63
CA PHE A 202 25.52 13.40 -2.19
C PHE A 202 26.89 13.64 -2.85
N SER A 203 27.07 14.82 -3.42
CA SER A 203 28.33 15.27 -3.99
C SER A 203 29.38 15.55 -2.91
N GLU A 204 30.67 15.53 -3.29
CA GLU A 204 31.78 15.93 -2.39
C GLU A 204 31.58 17.31 -1.77
N ARG A 205 30.98 18.23 -2.55
CA ARG A 205 30.71 19.59 -2.09
C ARG A 205 29.67 19.57 -0.97
N GLU A 206 28.54 18.89 -1.18
CA GLU A 206 27.47 18.82 -0.19
C GLU A 206 27.94 18.15 1.10
N ILE A 207 28.74 17.09 1.00
CA ILE A 207 29.31 16.40 2.17
C ILE A 207 30.23 17.34 2.95
N ARG A 208 31.09 18.09 2.27
CA ARG A 208 32.02 19.05 2.90
C ARG A 208 31.28 20.12 3.71
N PHE A 209 30.14 20.59 3.21
CA PHE A 209 29.31 21.62 3.85
C PHE A 209 28.20 21.05 4.74
N SER A 210 28.08 19.73 4.85
CA SER A 210 27.14 19.09 5.76
C SER A 210 27.57 19.22 7.23
N ASN A 211 26.66 18.88 8.15
CA ASN A 211 26.98 18.85 9.57
C ASN A 211 28.08 17.80 9.86
N ALA A 212 28.81 17.97 10.96
CA ALA A 212 29.98 17.15 11.27
C ALA A 212 29.67 15.64 11.40
N GLY A 213 28.47 15.30 11.85
CA GLY A 213 28.02 13.90 11.97
C GLY A 213 27.82 13.25 10.60
N LEU A 214 27.06 13.91 9.73
CA LEU A 214 26.75 13.44 8.38
C LEU A 214 28.03 13.35 7.53
N ARG A 215 28.93 14.33 7.65
CA ARG A 215 30.24 14.28 7.00
C ARG A 215 31.06 13.06 7.42
N ARG A 216 31.20 12.82 8.73
CA ARG A 216 31.93 11.63 9.24
C ARG A 216 31.29 10.33 8.76
N HIS A 217 29.96 10.27 8.74
CA HIS A 217 29.24 9.10 8.23
C HIS A 217 29.57 8.83 6.75
N PHE A 218 29.51 9.84 5.88
CA PHE A 218 29.84 9.66 4.47
C PHE A 218 31.32 9.38 4.22
N GLU A 219 32.23 10.03 4.95
CA GLU A 219 33.67 9.75 4.91
C GLU A 219 33.98 8.30 5.33
N HIS A 220 33.24 7.77 6.30
CA HIS A 220 33.35 6.38 6.74
C HIS A 220 32.76 5.42 5.71
N ARG A 221 31.50 5.62 5.30
CA ARG A 221 30.78 4.73 4.34
C ARG A 221 31.45 4.63 2.98
N ARG A 222 32.19 5.66 2.54
CA ARG A 222 32.96 5.60 1.29
C ARG A 222 34.23 4.75 1.39
N LYS A 223 34.78 4.62 2.59
CA LYS A 223 36.01 3.85 2.81
C LYS A 223 35.74 2.43 3.28
N ILE A 224 34.62 2.26 3.99
CA ILE A 224 34.30 1.05 4.74
C ILE A 224 32.87 0.62 4.39
N ASP A 225 32.79 -0.57 3.81
CA ASP A 225 31.55 -1.32 3.70
C ASP A 225 31.39 -2.30 4.87
N SER A 226 30.14 -2.56 5.23
CA SER A 226 29.79 -3.53 6.27
C SER A 226 28.81 -4.54 5.69
N VAL A 227 29.18 -5.81 5.75
CA VAL A 227 28.32 -6.93 5.34
C VAL A 227 28.33 -7.94 6.47
N ASN A 228 27.14 -8.29 6.97
CA ASN A 228 26.97 -9.23 8.10
C ASN A 228 27.81 -8.89 9.35
N GLY A 229 28.03 -7.59 9.61
CA GLY A 229 28.82 -7.12 10.75
C GLY A 229 30.34 -7.16 10.56
N ALA A 230 30.84 -7.67 9.43
CA ALA A 230 32.24 -7.59 9.05
C ALA A 230 32.52 -6.30 8.25
N LEU A 231 33.67 -5.67 8.48
CA LEU A 231 34.07 -4.41 7.84
C LEU A 231 35.09 -4.67 6.72
N TYR A 232 34.85 -4.08 5.55
CA TYR A 232 35.67 -4.22 4.36
C TYR A 232 36.14 -2.83 3.92
N SER A 233 37.45 -2.66 3.74
CA SER A 233 37.97 -1.44 3.11
C SER A 233 37.87 -1.53 1.59
N GLU A 234 37.62 -0.40 0.93
CA GLU A 234 37.72 -0.25 -0.52
C GLU A 234 39.08 -0.79 -1.02
N GLY A 235 39.08 -2.01 -1.59
CA GLY A 235 40.29 -2.77 -1.97
C GLY A 235 40.32 -4.24 -1.55
N ASN A 236 39.62 -4.62 -0.47
CA ASN A 236 39.61 -6.01 0.07
C ASN A 236 38.35 -6.82 -0.29
N LEU A 237 37.42 -6.26 -1.06
CA LEU A 237 36.18 -6.93 -1.49
C LEU A 237 36.41 -8.10 -2.47
N LEU A 238 37.63 -8.26 -3.01
CA LEU A 238 37.99 -9.39 -3.87
C LEU A 238 38.37 -10.66 -3.09
N ASP A 239 38.52 -10.59 -1.76
CA ASP A 239 38.93 -11.70 -0.90
C ASP A 239 37.81 -12.19 0.05
N ALA A 240 36.55 -11.77 -0.17
CA ALA A 240 35.44 -12.28 0.62
C ALA A 240 35.22 -13.77 0.28
N PRO A 241 35.23 -14.68 1.27
CA PRO A 241 34.93 -16.09 1.01
C PRO A 241 33.50 -16.21 0.48
N ASP A 242 33.34 -16.96 -0.61
CA ASP A 242 32.04 -17.40 -1.11
C ASP A 242 31.44 -18.40 -0.10
N ASP A 243 30.74 -17.88 0.91
CA ASP A 243 29.89 -18.68 1.82
C ASP A 243 28.46 -18.80 1.28
#